data_AF-A0A3D0WYF0-F1
#
_entry.id   AF-A0A3D0WYF0-F1
#
_cell.length_a   1.000
_cell.length_b   1.000
_cell.length_c   1.000
_cell.angle_alpha   90.00
_cell.angle_beta   90.00
_cell.angle_gamma   90.00
#
_symmetry.space_group_name_H-M   'P 1'
#
loop_
_entity.id
_entity.type
_entity.pdbx_description
1 polymer ?
#
loop_
_entity_poly.entity_id
_entity_poly.type
_entity_poly.pdbx_seq_one_letter_code
_entity_poly.pdbx_strand_id
1 'polypeptide(L)' 'MGKIAFNDLGAQYRCLKKEIDAGIAEVLGGCRFISGPQVEELERRLCDYTGRKYCVATDSGTDALLMPLMA' A
#
# COMPACT_ATOMS: atom_id res chain seq x y z
N MET A 1 -6.18 31.63 14.51
CA MET A 1 -5.74 31.05 13.23
C MET A 1 -5.40 29.59 13.46
N GLY A 2 -6.07 28.65 12.79
CA GLY A 2 -5.68 27.23 12.87
C GLY A 2 -4.35 26.99 12.16
N LYS A 3 -3.53 26.06 12.67
CA LYS A 3 -2.25 25.69 12.07
C LYS A 3 -2.51 24.98 10.74
N ILE A 4 -2.07 25.55 9.61
CA ILE A 4 -2.22 24.93 8.29
C ILE A 4 -1.11 23.89 8.11
N ALA A 5 -1.48 22.63 7.94
CA ALA A 5 -0.55 21.55 7.67
C ALA A 5 -0.15 21.55 6.18
N PHE A 6 1.13 21.30 5.90
CA PHE A 6 1.63 21.13 4.52
C PHE A 6 1.01 19.90 3.83
N ASN A 7 0.82 18.81 4.57
CA ASN A 7 0.14 17.59 4.13
C ASN A 7 -0.66 17.00 5.29
N ASP A 8 -2.00 17.09 5.23
CA ASP A 8 -2.89 16.59 6.31
C ASP A 8 -3.30 15.13 6.06
N LEU A 9 -2.39 14.21 6.39
CA LEU A 9 -2.68 12.78 6.37
C LEU A 9 -3.78 12.37 7.38
N GLY A 10 -3.97 13.17 8.43
CA GLY A 10 -5.04 12.94 9.40
C GLY A 10 -6.42 13.14 8.79
N ALA A 11 -6.60 14.15 7.94
CA ALA A 11 -7.82 14.36 7.18
C ALA A 11 -8.08 13.22 6.19
N GLN A 12 -7.03 12.78 5.49
CA GLN A 12 -7.15 11.64 4.57
C GLN A 12 -7.55 10.35 5.29
N TYR A 13 -6.89 10.03 6.42
CA TYR A 13 -7.26 8.86 7.22
C TYR A 13 -8.70 8.95 7.73
N ARG A 14 -9.13 10.12 8.25
CA ARG A 14 -10.54 10.30 8.70
C ARG A 14 -11.55 10.07 7.58
N CYS A 15 -11.24 10.51 6.36
CA CYS A 15 -12.09 10.30 5.18
C CYS A 15 -12.20 8.81 4.82
N LEU A 16 -11.07 8.09 4.84
CA LEU A 16 -10.97 6.69 4.43
C LEU A 16 -11.04 5.68 5.58
N LYS A 17 -11.33 6.16 6.81
CA LYS A 17 -11.18 5.39 8.05
C LYS A 17 -11.89 4.04 8.01
N LYS A 18 -13.12 4.02 7.50
CA LYS A 18 -13.93 2.80 7.45
C LYS A 18 -13.26 1.71 6.61
N GLU A 19 -12.73 2.06 5.45
CA GLU A 19 -12.10 1.13 4.51
C GLU A 19 -10.74 0.67 5.03
N ILE A 20 -9.93 1.61 5.55
CA ILE A 20 -8.61 1.31 6.11
C ILE A 20 -8.73 0.38 7.32
N ASP A 21 -9.60 0.71 8.28
CA ASP A 21 -9.77 -0.09 9.50
C ASP A 21 -10.30 -1.49 9.20
N ALA A 22 -11.20 -1.62 8.21
CA ALA A 22 -11.70 -2.93 7.77
C ALA A 22 -10.57 -3.80 7.20
N GLY A 23 -9.72 -3.23 6.33
CA GLY A 23 -8.57 -3.94 5.78
C GLY A 23 -7.56 -4.35 6.87
N ILE A 24 -7.29 -3.48 7.83
CA ILE A 24 -6.43 -3.80 8.99
C ILE A 24 -7.04 -4.96 9.80
N ALA A 25 -8.33 -4.89 10.12
CA ALA A 25 -9.01 -5.93 10.90
C ALA A 25 -9.00 -7.30 10.18
N GLU A 26 -9.13 -7.31 8.84
CA GLU A 26 -9.06 -8.52 8.04
C GLU A 26 -7.67 -9.19 8.13
N VAL A 27 -6.60 -8.41 7.98
CA VAL A 27 -5.22 -8.92 8.11
C VAL A 27 -4.97 -9.47 9.52
N LEU A 28 -5.41 -8.74 10.55
CA LEU A 28 -5.29 -9.18 11.95
C LEU A 28 -6.07 -10.48 12.20
N GLY A 29 -7.29 -10.60 11.69
CA GLY A 29 -8.11 -11.81 11.84
C GLY A 29 -7.53 -13.02 11.10
N GLY A 30 -6.82 -12.79 9.99
CA GLY A 30 -6.19 -13.85 9.19
C GLY A 30 -4.77 -14.22 9.60
N CYS A 31 -4.09 -13.42 10.43
CA CYS A 31 -2.69 -13.60 10.87
C CYS A 31 -1.66 -13.77 9.73
N ARG A 32 -1.97 -13.30 8.51
CA ARG A 32 -1.08 -13.36 7.34
C ARG A 32 -0.39 -12.02 7.13
N PHE A 33 0.65 -11.77 7.94
CA PHE A 33 1.31 -10.46 7.99
C PHE A 33 2.36 -10.24 6.89
N ILE A 34 2.94 -11.30 6.36
CA ILE A 34 4.00 -11.24 5.34
C ILE A 34 3.50 -11.92 4.07
N SER A 35 3.58 -11.20 2.94
CA SER A 35 3.12 -11.68 1.63
C SER A 35 1.72 -12.28 1.65
N GLY A 36 0.79 -11.63 2.37
CA GLY A 36 -0.61 -12.03 2.44
C GLY A 36 -1.38 -11.71 1.14
N PRO A 37 -2.63 -12.18 1.02
CA PRO A 37 -3.44 -12.02 -0.20
C PRO A 37 -3.68 -10.55 -0.58
N GLN A 38 -3.64 -9.63 0.39
CA GLN A 38 -3.77 -8.19 0.14
C GLN A 38 -2.59 -7.64 -0.68
N VAL A 39 -1.39 -8.25 -0.58
CA VAL A 39 -0.22 -7.88 -1.40
C VAL A 39 -0.44 -8.30 -2.85
N GLU A 40 -0.85 -9.55 -3.08
CA GLU A 40 -1.16 -10.05 -4.43
C GLU A 40 -2.29 -9.25 -5.10
N GLU A 41 -3.34 -8.88 -4.33
CA GLU A 41 -4.40 -8.03 -4.82
C GLU A 41 -3.88 -6.65 -5.24
N LEU A 42 -3.02 -6.04 -4.41
CA LEU A 42 -2.42 -4.74 -4.69
C LEU A 42 -1.58 -4.80 -5.97
N GLU A 43 -0.70 -5.79 -6.11
CA GLU A 43 0.14 -5.97 -7.30
C GLU A 43 -0.72 -6.11 -8.56
N ARG A 44 -1.78 -6.92 -8.52
CA ARG A 44 -2.72 -7.06 -9.64
C ARG A 44 -3.39 -5.73 -10.00
N ARG A 45 -3.91 -5.01 -9.00
CA ARG A 45 -4.57 -3.71 -9.22
C ARG A 45 -3.59 -2.66 -9.76
N LEU A 46 -2.33 -2.71 -9.36
CA LEU A 46 -1.29 -1.84 -9.87
C LEU A 46 -0.89 -2.20 -11.32
N CYS A 47 -0.86 -3.48 -11.69
CA CYS A 47 -0.73 -3.89 -13.09
C CYS A 47 -1.83 -3.27 -13.95
N ASP A 48 -3.10 -3.39 -13.50
CA ASP A 48 -4.26 -2.82 -14.21
C ASP A 48 -4.17 -1.29 -14.29
N TYR A 49 -3.81 -0.62 -13.20
CA TYR A 49 -3.69 0.83 -13.13
C TYR A 49 -2.57 1.38 -14.02
N THR A 50 -1.43 0.68 -14.10
CA THR A 50 -0.25 1.14 -14.85
C THR A 50 -0.20 0.62 -16.29
N GLY A 51 -1.09 -0.31 -16.66
CA GLY A 51 -1.07 -1.02 -17.94
C GLY A 51 0.18 -1.88 -18.14
N ARG A 52 0.78 -2.39 -17.05
CA ARG A 52 1.98 -3.23 -17.09
C ARG A 52 1.62 -4.68 -16.84
N LYS A 53 2.43 -5.59 -17.41
CA LYS A 53 2.22 -7.04 -17.27
C LYS A 53 2.57 -7.56 -15.88
N TYR A 54 3.54 -6.92 -15.21
CA TYR A 54 4.08 -7.36 -13.93
C TYR A 54 4.20 -6.17 -12.97
N CYS A 55 3.93 -6.44 -11.70
CA CYS A 55 4.15 -5.56 -10.56
C CYS A 55 4.69 -6.45 -9.43
N VAL A 56 5.73 -5.98 -8.75
CA VAL A 56 6.30 -6.65 -7.58
C VAL A 56 6.38 -5.60 -6.48
N ALA A 57 5.69 -5.83 -5.38
CA ALA A 57 5.74 -4.97 -4.21
C ALA A 57 7.06 -5.17 -3.47
N THR A 58 7.70 -4.07 -3.10
CA THR A 58 8.97 -4.05 -2.35
C THR A 58 8.79 -3.25 -1.05
N ASP A 59 9.76 -3.34 -0.15
CA ASP A 59 9.75 -2.60 1.12
C ASP A 59 9.79 -1.08 0.93
N SER A 60 10.65 -0.63 0.00
CA SER A 60 10.83 0.79 -0.29
C SER A 60 11.06 1.09 -1.78
N GLY A 61 10.97 2.37 -2.15
CA GLY A 61 11.34 2.84 -3.49
C GLY A 61 12.83 2.72 -3.79
N THR A 62 13.69 2.73 -2.77
CA THR A 62 15.13 2.51 -2.94
C THR A 62 15.41 1.06 -3.34
N ASP A 63 14.74 0.10 -2.70
CA ASP A 63 14.87 -1.32 -3.04
C ASP A 63 14.28 -1.64 -4.41
N ALA A 64 13.18 -0.96 -4.78
CA ALA A 64 12.59 -1.08 -6.11
C ALA A 64 13.56 -0.67 -7.24
N LEU A 65 14.46 0.29 -6.97
CA LEU A 65 15.51 0.70 -7.91
C LEU A 65 16.73 -0.23 -7.87
N LEU A 66 17.09 -0.72 -6.68
CA LEU A 66 18.26 -1.57 -6.50
C LEU A 66 18.06 -2.97 -7.06
N MET A 67 16.88 -3.57 -6.86
CA MET A 67 16.59 -4.95 -7.24
C MET A 67 16.87 -5.25 -8.72
N PRO A 68 16.42 -4.42 -9.70
CA PRO A 68 16.75 -4.65 -11.11
C PRO A 68 18.24 -4.47 -11.47
N LEU A 69 19.01 -3.77 -10.64
CA LEU A 69 20.45 -3.59 -10.84
C LEU A 69 21.28 -4.76 -10.29
N MET A 70 20.69 -5.56 -9.40
CA MET A 70 21.30 -6.77 -8.84
C MET A 70 20.90 -8.04 -9.58
N ALA A 71 19.83 -7.99 -10.39
CA ALA A 71 19.23 -9.12 -11.09
C ALA A 71 20.01 -9.56 -12.34
#